data_AF-A0A954U1T8-F1
#
_entry.id   AF-A0A954U1T8-F1
#
_cell.length_a   1.000
_cell.length_b   1.000
_cell.length_c   1.000
_cell.angle_alpha   90.00
_cell.angle_beta   90.00
_cell.angle_gamma   90.00
#
_symmetry.space_group_name_H-M   'P 1'
#
loop_
_entity.id
_entity.type
_entity.pdbx_description
1 polymer ?
#
loop_
_entity_poly.entity_id
_entity_poly.type
_entity_poly.pdbx_seq_one_letter_code
_entity_poly.pdbx_strand_id
1 'polypeptide(L)'
;MALSVSSETPCELSDLILRAKQGCSASLGQLLEMYRSYLRLISSFQMSRQMLEKFSPSDIVQGTFLQAHRRFTEFQGGTERELIAWLRKILASHMAMEIRKYTARARDVRIERRLQQQLDQSSLVLAGVFSAKTESPSQTASRRERAVILANALSQL
;
A
#
# COMPACT_ATOMS: atom_id res chain seq x y z
N MET A 1 4.00 2.28 38.87
CA MET A 1 5.01 2.66 37.87
C MET A 1 4.31 2.63 36.52
N ALA A 2 3.84 3.81 36.08
CA ALA A 2 3.00 3.98 34.91
C ALA A 2 3.86 3.89 33.63
N LEU A 3 3.50 3.00 32.72
CA LEU A 3 3.93 3.05 31.34
C LEU A 3 2.69 3.42 30.52
N SER A 4 2.47 4.73 30.37
CA SER A 4 1.60 5.26 29.33
C SER A 4 2.08 4.75 27.98
N VAL A 5 1.35 3.81 27.39
CA VAL A 5 1.41 3.58 25.95
C VAL A 5 0.55 4.66 25.33
N SER A 6 1.19 5.80 25.06
CA SER A 6 0.59 6.95 24.43
C SER A 6 -0.02 6.58 23.08
N SER A 7 -1.26 6.98 22.91
CA SER A 7 -1.94 7.15 21.63
C SER A 7 -1.32 8.33 20.85
N GLU A 8 -0.11 8.17 20.30
CA GLU A 8 0.68 9.21 19.62
C GLU A 8 1.04 8.76 18.19
N THR A 9 0.29 9.13 17.15
CA THR A 9 0.67 8.77 15.75
C THR A 9 0.44 9.81 14.65
N PRO A 10 -0.25 10.96 14.85
CA PRO A 10 -0.28 12.01 13.82
C PRO A 10 1.00 12.88 13.76
N CYS A 11 1.61 13.17 14.92
CA CYS A 11 2.78 14.04 15.03
C CYS A 11 4.04 13.36 14.48
N GLU A 12 4.24 12.08 14.83
CA GLU A 12 5.39 11.29 14.33
C GLU A 12 5.37 11.11 12.81
N LEU A 13 4.21 10.83 12.22
CA LEU A 13 4.09 10.68 10.77
C LEU A 13 4.36 11.99 10.05
N SER A 14 3.81 13.09 10.55
CA SER A 14 4.00 14.42 9.97
C SER A 14 5.49 14.84 10.01
N ASP A 15 6.19 14.52 11.10
CA ASP A 15 7.63 14.74 11.24
C ASP A 15 8.44 13.85 10.27
N LEU A 16 8.08 12.57 10.14
CA LEU A 16 8.71 11.68 9.16
C LEU A 16 8.54 12.17 7.72
N ILE A 17 7.35 12.67 7.36
CA ILE A 17 7.09 13.27 6.04
C ILE A 17 7.97 14.50 5.85
N LEU A 18 8.06 15.38 6.85
CA LEU A 18 8.88 16.59 6.77
C LEU A 18 10.36 16.26 6.56
N ARG A 19 10.92 15.36 7.37
CA ARG A 19 12.33 14.94 7.27
C ARG A 19 12.62 14.22 5.96
N ALA A 20 11.69 13.40 5.47
CA ALA A 20 11.80 12.76 4.17
C ALA A 20 11.84 13.82 3.04
N LYS A 21 11.02 14.88 3.13
CA LYS A 21 11.03 16.00 2.16
C LYS A 21 12.32 16.82 2.21
N GLN A 22 12.98 16.88 3.37
CA GLN A 22 14.31 17.46 3.54
C GLN A 22 15.44 16.57 2.99
N GLY A 23 15.13 15.40 2.41
CA GLY A 23 16.10 14.51 1.78
C GLY A 23 16.61 13.38 2.68
N CYS A 24 16.06 13.19 3.88
CA CYS A 24 16.44 12.07 4.74
C CYS A 24 15.86 10.75 4.19
N SER A 25 16.69 9.99 3.45
CA SER A 25 16.30 8.68 2.90
C SER A 25 15.92 7.66 3.99
N ALA A 26 16.50 7.75 5.19
CA ALA A 26 16.14 6.88 6.30
C ALA A 26 14.70 7.12 6.79
N SER A 27 14.29 8.39 6.90
CA SER A 27 12.91 8.76 7.24
C SER A 27 11.93 8.32 6.15
N LEU A 28 12.31 8.45 4.87
CA LEU A 28 11.51 7.92 3.78
C LEU A 28 11.37 6.38 3.84
N GLY A 29 12.46 5.67 4.14
CA GLY A 29 12.44 4.21 4.30
C GLY A 29 11.49 3.77 5.40
N GLN A 30 11.57 4.41 6.58
CA GLN A 30 10.65 4.15 7.70
C GLN A 30 9.21 4.43 7.32
N LEU A 31 8.96 5.59 6.67
CA LEU A 31 7.63 5.97 6.19
C LEU A 31 7.04 4.92 5.24
N LEU A 32 7.81 4.47 4.24
CA LEU A 32 7.35 3.44 3.29
C LEU A 32 7.08 2.11 4.01
N GLU A 33 7.95 1.71 4.95
CA GLU A 33 7.81 0.45 5.68
C GLU A 33 6.50 0.38 6.47
N MET A 34 6.05 1.48 7.06
CA MET A 34 4.74 1.57 7.73
C MET A 34 3.58 1.16 6.81
N TYR A 35 3.68 1.42 5.51
CA TYR A 35 2.64 1.09 4.52
C TYR A 35 2.87 -0.24 3.79
N ARG A 36 3.95 -0.98 4.06
CA ARG A 36 4.27 -2.24 3.36
C ARG A 36 3.12 -3.25 3.44
N SER A 37 2.61 -3.49 4.65
CA SER A 37 1.54 -4.47 4.88
C SER A 37 0.24 -4.08 4.17
N TYR A 38 -0.07 -2.79 4.17
CA TYR A 38 -1.23 -2.24 3.47
C TYR A 38 -1.11 -2.42 1.95
N LEU A 39 0.02 -2.01 1.36
CA LEU A 39 0.25 -2.16 -0.09
C LEU A 39 0.25 -3.63 -0.51
N ARG A 40 0.81 -4.52 0.31
CA ARG A 40 0.78 -5.96 0.05
C ARG A 40 -0.65 -6.48 0.01
N LEU A 41 -1.48 -6.09 0.98
CA LEU A 41 -2.87 -6.51 1.05
C LEU A 41 -3.65 -6.05 -0.19
N ILE A 42 -3.64 -4.75 -0.51
CA ILE A 42 -4.37 -4.23 -1.68
C ILE A 42 -3.82 -4.77 -2.99
N SER A 43 -2.50 -5.01 -3.09
CA SER A 43 -1.93 -5.64 -4.29
C SER A 43 -2.50 -7.04 -4.48
N SER A 44 -2.52 -7.88 -3.43
CA SER A 44 -3.00 -9.27 -3.52
C SER A 44 -4.44 -9.40 -4.03
N PHE A 45 -5.32 -8.44 -3.71
CA PHE A 45 -6.69 -8.42 -4.22
C PHE A 45 -6.79 -7.99 -5.70
N GLN A 46 -5.81 -7.23 -6.20
CA GLN A 46 -5.84 -6.67 -7.55
C GLN A 46 -4.99 -7.46 -8.56
N MET A 47 -4.10 -8.33 -8.11
CA MET A 47 -3.29 -9.16 -9.01
C MET A 47 -4.17 -10.16 -9.74
N SER A 48 -4.11 -10.17 -11.08
CA SER A 48 -4.68 -11.25 -11.87
C SER A 48 -3.85 -12.53 -11.72
N ARG A 49 -4.42 -13.69 -12.05
CA ARG A 49 -3.72 -14.98 -12.01
C ARG A 49 -2.41 -14.97 -12.81
N GLN A 50 -2.43 -14.39 -14.02
CA GLN A 50 -1.24 -14.25 -14.86
C GLN A 50 -0.13 -13.42 -14.21
N MET A 51 -0.51 -12.45 -13.37
CA MET A 51 0.45 -11.62 -12.65
C MET A 51 1.04 -12.37 -11.45
N LEU A 52 0.22 -13.13 -10.73
CA LEU A 52 0.64 -13.99 -9.61
C LEU A 52 1.58 -15.13 -10.05
N GLU A 53 1.47 -15.60 -11.29
CA GLU A 53 2.40 -16.58 -11.87
C GLU A 53 3.81 -16.02 -12.10
N LYS A 54 3.96 -14.69 -12.16
CA LYS A 54 5.23 -14.02 -12.49
C LYS A 54 5.82 -13.22 -11.34
N PHE A 55 4.96 -12.69 -10.48
CA PHE A 55 5.33 -11.81 -9.38
C PHE A 55 4.57 -12.20 -8.13
N SER A 56 5.25 -12.18 -7.00
CA SER A 56 4.57 -12.15 -5.71
C SER A 56 4.03 -10.73 -5.43
N PRO A 57 3.02 -10.61 -4.56
CA PRO A 57 2.59 -9.31 -4.03
C PRO A 57 3.75 -8.50 -3.42
N SER A 58 4.73 -9.18 -2.81
CA SER A 58 5.91 -8.52 -2.24
C SER A 58 6.81 -7.90 -3.30
N ASP A 59 6.97 -8.53 -4.47
CA ASP A 59 7.77 -7.99 -5.58
C ASP A 59 7.15 -6.70 -6.13
N ILE A 60 5.82 -6.69 -6.23
CA ILE A 60 5.06 -5.50 -6.63
C ILE A 60 5.24 -4.38 -5.60
N VAL A 61 5.19 -4.68 -4.30
CA VAL A 61 5.44 -3.69 -3.25
C VAL A 61 6.88 -3.17 -3.31
N GLN A 62 7.87 -4.03 -3.52
CA GLN A 62 9.27 -3.64 -3.61
C GLN A 62 9.51 -2.71 -4.81
N GLY A 63 8.98 -3.03 -5.99
CA GLY A 63 9.09 -2.13 -7.15
C GLY A 63 8.31 -0.82 -6.95
N THR A 64 7.21 -0.85 -6.20
CA THR A 64 6.46 0.36 -5.80
C THR A 64 7.30 1.24 -4.89
N PHE A 65 8.00 0.67 -3.90
CA PHE A 65 8.90 1.40 -3.03
C PHE A 65 10.08 2.01 -3.77
N LEU A 66 10.65 1.28 -4.73
CA LEU A 66 11.73 1.82 -5.58
C LEU A 66 11.25 3.02 -6.40
N GLN A 67 10.05 2.95 -6.97
CA GLN A 67 9.45 4.08 -7.68
C GLN A 67 9.10 5.24 -6.75
N ALA A 68 8.55 4.96 -5.57
CA ALA A 68 8.28 5.97 -4.56
C ALA A 68 9.56 6.69 -4.16
N HIS A 69 10.64 5.97 -3.87
CA HIS A 69 11.92 6.58 -3.52
C HIS A 69 12.45 7.50 -4.62
N ARG A 70 12.32 7.11 -5.90
CA ARG A 70 12.75 7.94 -7.04
C ARG A 70 11.90 9.18 -7.25
N ARG A 71 10.61 9.09 -6.94
CA ARG A 71 9.61 10.15 -7.21
C ARG A 71 9.23 10.95 -5.98
N PHE A 72 9.82 10.67 -4.82
CA PHE A 72 9.42 11.29 -3.57
C PHE A 72 9.62 12.81 -3.58
N THR A 73 10.60 13.31 -4.34
CA THR A 73 10.79 14.75 -4.57
C THR A 73 9.61 15.42 -5.29
N GLU A 74 8.79 14.66 -6.02
CA GLU A 74 7.55 15.15 -6.66
C GLU A 74 6.35 15.17 -5.68
N PHE A 75 6.47 14.55 -4.50
CA PHE A 75 5.39 14.47 -3.53
C PHE A 75 5.18 15.82 -2.82
N GLN A 76 4.00 16.42 -3.03
CA GLN A 76 3.65 17.73 -2.47
C GLN A 76 2.78 17.64 -1.20
N GLY A 77 2.25 16.46 -0.87
CA GLY A 77 1.37 16.28 0.29
C GLY A 77 2.07 16.49 1.63
N GLY A 78 1.27 16.71 2.67
CA GLY A 78 1.71 16.83 4.06
C GLY A 78 0.96 15.91 5.02
N THR A 79 -0.08 15.22 4.54
CA THR A 79 -0.94 14.36 5.36
C THR A 79 -0.81 12.88 5.00
N GLU A 80 -1.18 12.02 5.95
CA GLU A 80 -1.29 10.58 5.73
C GLU A 80 -2.18 10.24 4.52
N ARG A 81 -3.35 10.89 4.42
CA ARG A 81 -4.32 10.61 3.36
C ARG A 81 -3.74 10.90 1.98
N GLU A 82 -3.01 12.00 1.84
CA GLU A 82 -2.34 12.37 0.60
C GLU A 82 -1.21 11.40 0.26
N LEU A 83 -0.44 10.97 1.26
CA LEU A 83 0.62 9.98 1.09
C LEU A 83 0.05 8.63 0.62
N ILE A 84 -1.03 8.14 1.25
CA ILE A 84 -1.69 6.89 0.85
C ILE A 84 -2.25 7.00 -0.58
N ALA A 85 -2.85 8.14 -0.94
CA ALA A 85 -3.32 8.38 -2.30
C ALA A 85 -2.17 8.37 -3.32
N TRP A 86 -1.05 9.00 -2.98
CA TRP A 86 0.14 9.04 -3.82
C TRP A 86 0.79 7.65 -3.98
N LEU A 87 0.92 6.88 -2.90
CA LEU A 87 1.42 5.50 -2.94
C LEU A 87 0.55 4.57 -3.78
N ARG A 88 -0.79 4.70 -3.68
CA ARG A 88 -1.73 3.95 -4.53
C ARG A 88 -1.57 4.29 -6.00
N LYS A 89 -1.35 5.58 -6.32
CA LYS A 89 -1.07 6.01 -7.70
C LYS A 89 0.18 5.34 -8.24
N ILE A 90 1.27 5.32 -7.47
CA ILE A 90 2.51 4.65 -7.88
C ILE A 90 2.27 3.14 -8.05
N LEU A 91 1.56 2.51 -7.11
CA LEU A 91 1.22 1.08 -7.20
C LEU A 91 0.41 0.78 -8.48
N ALA A 92 -0.61 1.58 -8.78
CA ALA A 92 -1.42 1.43 -10.00
C ALA A 92 -0.56 1.55 -11.27
N SER A 93 0.27 2.60 -11.34
CA SER A 93 1.18 2.81 -12.47
C SER A 93 2.19 1.66 -12.62
N HIS A 94 2.72 1.15 -11.50
CA HIS A 94 3.65 0.02 -11.49
C HIS A 94 2.98 -1.28 -11.97
N MET A 95 1.82 -1.62 -11.42
CA MET A 95 1.06 -2.80 -11.85
C MET A 95 0.65 -2.70 -13.32
N ALA A 96 0.20 -1.52 -13.78
CA ALA A 96 -0.13 -1.30 -15.19
C ALA A 96 1.10 -1.49 -16.08
N MET A 97 2.28 -1.01 -15.66
CA MET A 97 3.53 -1.23 -16.37
C MET A 97 3.87 -2.72 -16.47
N GLU A 98 3.76 -3.49 -15.39
CA GLU A 98 4.01 -4.93 -15.42
C GLU A 98 3.02 -5.65 -16.33
N ILE A 99 1.72 -5.34 -16.24
CA ILE A 99 0.69 -5.92 -17.14
C ILE A 99 1.00 -5.59 -18.61
N ARG A 100 1.45 -4.37 -18.90
CA ARG A 100 1.82 -3.96 -20.28
C ARG A 100 3.01 -4.75 -20.83
N LYS A 101 3.95 -5.20 -20.00
CA LYS A 101 5.09 -6.02 -20.47
C LYS A 101 4.67 -7.41 -20.95
N TYR A 102 3.58 -7.95 -20.39
CA TYR A 102 3.15 -9.34 -20.65
C TYR A 102 1.85 -9.46 -21.43
N THR A 103 1.23 -8.34 -21.79
CA THR A 103 0.05 -8.31 -22.65
C THR A 103 0.40 -7.61 -23.96
N ALA A 104 -0.11 -8.10 -25.10
CA ALA A 104 0.03 -7.42 -26.40
C ALA A 104 -0.69 -6.05 -26.47
N ARG A 105 -1.21 -5.55 -25.34
CA ARG A 105 -1.93 -4.28 -25.19
C ARG A 105 -0.95 -3.15 -24.86
N ALA A 106 0.04 -2.95 -25.72
CA ALA A 106 0.96 -1.83 -25.61
C ALA A 106 0.17 -0.51 -25.77
N ARG A 107 0.32 0.40 -24.79
CA ARG A 107 -0.17 1.80 -24.74
C ARG A 107 -1.60 2.07 -24.25
N ASP A 108 -2.28 1.15 -23.58
CA ASP A 108 -3.62 1.46 -23.03
C ASP A 108 -3.57 2.14 -21.64
N VAL A 109 -3.77 3.47 -21.63
CA VAL A 109 -3.90 4.29 -20.41
C VAL A 109 -5.13 3.90 -19.57
N ARG A 110 -6.13 3.23 -20.17
CA ARG A 110 -7.34 2.78 -19.47
C ARG A 110 -7.03 1.75 -18.40
N ILE A 111 -5.98 0.94 -18.59
CA ILE A 111 -5.56 -0.07 -17.59
C ILE A 111 -5.12 0.60 -16.29
N GLU A 112 -4.30 1.64 -16.39
CA GLU A 112 -3.82 2.39 -15.22
C GLU A 112 -4.96 3.10 -14.49
N ARG A 113 -5.85 3.76 -15.23
CA ARG A 113 -7.02 4.43 -14.63
C ARG A 113 -7.94 3.44 -13.92
N ARG A 114 -8.19 2.28 -14.54
CA ARG A 114 -9.00 1.21 -13.95
C ARG A 114 -8.36 0.68 -12.67
N LEU A 115 -7.06 0.37 -12.69
CA LEU A 115 -6.33 -0.09 -11.50
C LEU A 115 -6.37 0.92 -10.38
N GLN A 116 -6.20 2.21 -10.68
CA GLN A 116 -6.32 3.27 -9.69
C GLN A 116 -7.71 3.27 -9.04
N GLN A 117 -8.78 3.23 -9.85
CA GLN A 117 -10.16 3.17 -9.34
C GLN A 117 -10.41 1.93 -8.47
N GLN A 118 -9.88 0.77 -8.87
CA GLN A 118 -10.03 -0.46 -8.11
C GLN A 118 -9.28 -0.38 -6.77
N LEU A 119 -8.07 0.17 -6.75
CA LEU A 119 -7.31 0.42 -5.52
C LEU A 119 -8.00 1.46 -4.62
N ASP A 120 -8.64 2.47 -5.21
CA ASP A 120 -9.44 3.45 -4.48
C ASP A 120 -10.62 2.78 -3.77
N GLN A 121 -11.37 1.94 -4.48
CA GLN A 121 -12.49 1.19 -3.91
C GLN A 121 -12.04 0.22 -2.80
N SER A 122 -10.99 -0.57 -3.04
CA SER A 122 -10.46 -1.51 -2.04
C SER A 122 -9.98 -0.80 -0.78
N SER A 123 -9.38 0.38 -0.92
CA SER A 123 -8.94 1.17 0.22
C SER A 123 -10.10 1.62 1.10
N LEU A 124 -11.22 2.04 0.51
CA LEU A 124 -12.40 2.47 1.26
C LEU A 124 -13.02 1.31 2.05
N VAL A 125 -13.13 0.13 1.42
CA VAL A 125 -13.62 -1.09 2.08
C VAL A 125 -12.71 -1.49 3.23
N LEU A 126 -11.39 -1.50 3.01
CA LEU A 126 -10.42 -1.86 4.05
C LEU A 126 -10.41 -0.85 5.20
N ALA A 127 -10.49 0.45 4.92
CA ALA A 127 -10.58 1.47 5.97
C ALA A 127 -11.81 1.24 6.86
N GLY A 128 -12.97 0.87 6.29
CA GLY A 128 -14.15 0.49 7.06
C GLY A 128 -13.94 -0.76 7.94
N VAL A 129 -13.23 -1.76 7.43
CA VAL A 129 -12.93 -3.01 8.16
C VAL A 129 -11.89 -2.81 9.27
N PHE A 130 -10.87 -1.98 9.04
CA PHE A 130 -9.83 -1.68 10.04
C PHE A 130 -10.35 -0.79 11.16
N SER A 131 -11.22 0.18 10.88
CA SER A 131 -11.88 1.00 11.91
C SER A 131 -12.79 0.19 12.84
N ALA A 132 -13.28 -0.98 12.41
CA ALA A 132 -14.10 -1.88 13.22
C ALA A 132 -13.29 -2.89 14.07
N LYS A 133 -11.95 -2.93 13.96
CA LYS A 133 -11.10 -4.00 14.50
C LYS A 133 -9.87 -3.50 15.30
N THR A 134 -9.99 -2.39 16.01
CA THR A 134 -8.94 -1.93 16.94
C THR A 134 -8.85 -2.81 18.19
N GLU A 135 -8.26 -4.01 18.10
CA GLU A 135 -7.65 -4.68 19.26
C GLU A 135 -6.35 -5.48 18.92
N SER A 136 -5.30 -5.04 19.61
CA SER A 136 -4.04 -5.69 20.06
C SER A 136 -2.84 -5.94 19.11
N PRO A 137 -1.60 -5.48 19.49
CA PRO A 137 -0.39 -5.52 18.66
C PRO A 137 0.33 -6.89 18.58
N SER A 138 -0.10 -7.91 19.34
CA SER A 138 0.60 -9.21 19.40
C SER A 138 0.18 -10.24 18.34
N GLN A 139 -0.76 -9.89 17.44
CA GLN A 139 -1.27 -10.81 16.41
C GLN A 139 -0.53 -10.74 15.06
N THR A 140 0.50 -9.90 14.94
CA THR A 140 1.18 -9.62 13.65
C THR A 140 1.91 -10.85 13.06
N ALA A 141 2.38 -11.78 13.90
CA ALA A 141 3.08 -12.98 13.44
C ALA A 141 2.13 -14.17 13.11
N SER A 142 0.93 -14.22 13.69
CA SER A 142 -0.06 -15.30 13.46
C SER A 142 -1.09 -14.97 12.36
N ARG A 143 -0.88 -13.87 11.61
CA ARG A 143 -1.76 -13.45 10.48
C ARG A 143 -1.50 -14.17 9.16
N ARG A 144 -0.56 -15.13 9.10
CA ARG A 144 -0.34 -15.94 7.90
C ARG A 144 -1.50 -16.90 7.59
N GLU A 145 -2.31 -17.29 8.59
CA GLU A 145 -3.43 -18.22 8.37
C GLU A 145 -4.81 -17.54 8.25
N ARG A 146 -4.98 -16.28 8.68
CA ARG A 146 -6.30 -15.60 8.67
C ARG A 146 -6.59 -14.76 7.41
N ALA A 147 -5.59 -14.48 6.58
CA ALA A 147 -5.79 -13.76 5.32
C ALA A 147 -6.60 -14.58 4.30
N VAL A 148 -6.43 -15.91 4.32
CA VAL A 148 -7.17 -16.85 3.44
C VAL A 148 -8.65 -16.93 3.83
N ILE A 149 -8.97 -16.90 5.12
CA ILE A 149 -10.35 -16.97 5.62
C ILE A 149 -11.12 -15.68 5.28
N LEU A 150 -10.48 -14.50 5.41
CA LEU A 150 -11.11 -13.22 5.05
C LEU A 150 -11.30 -13.08 3.53
N ALA A 151 -10.34 -13.56 2.74
CA ALA A 151 -10.44 -13.56 1.27
C ALA A 151 -11.57 -14.47 0.77
N ASN A 152 -11.77 -15.65 1.38
CA ASN A 152 -12.87 -16.57 1.03
C ASN A 152 -14.26 -16.03 1.45
N ALA A 153 -14.36 -15.30 2.56
CA ALA A 153 -15.62 -14.69 2.99
C ALA A 153 -16.06 -13.53 2.07
N LEU A 154 -15.11 -12.82 1.47
CA LEU A 154 -15.40 -11.71 0.54
C LEU A 154 -15.70 -12.17 -0.90
N SER A 155 -15.42 -13.43 -1.24
CA SER A 155 -15.71 -14.00 -2.57
C SER A 155 -17.08 -14.69 -2.70
N GLN A 156 -17.87 -14.75 -1.61
CA GLN A 156 -19.19 -15.40 -1.57
C GLN A 156 -20.37 -14.42 -1.46
N LEU A 157 -20.11 -13.12 -1.68
CA LEU A 157 -21.13 -12.10 -1.97
C LEU A 157 -21.05 -11.72 -3.45
#